data_AF-E5C4E9-F1
#
_entry.id   AF-E5C4E9-F1
#
_cell.length_a   1.000
_cell.length_b   1.000
_cell.length_c   1.000
_cell.angle_alpha   90.00
_cell.angle_beta   90.00
_cell.angle_gamma   90.00
#
_symmetry.space_group_name_H-M   'P 1'
#
loop_
_entity.id
_entity.type
_entity.pdbx_description
1 polymer ?
#
loop_
_entity_poly.entity_id
_entity_poly.type
_entity_poly.pdbx_seq_one_letter_code
_entity_poly.pdbx_strand_id
1 'polypeptide(L)' 'MKLIFEKNEKGDIEVQIQKGTNLISFNYVEMLKQLLDDNTIAEDCEFENLDEEEISVLKNMLNDITKVISDGQGTQSE' A
#
# COMPACT_ATOMS: atom_id res chain seq x y z
N MET A 1 4.75 7.14 -1.53
CA MET A 1 5.01 6.25 -0.36
C MET A 1 5.36 4.89 -0.90
N LYS A 2 6.39 4.21 -0.39
CA LYS A 2 6.76 2.87 -0.88
C LYS A 2 6.35 1.78 0.11
N LEU A 3 5.47 0.88 -0.32
CA LEU A 3 5.11 -0.34 0.41
C LEU A 3 6.00 -1.48 -0.08
N ILE A 4 6.55 -2.23 0.85
CA ILE A 4 7.37 -3.41 0.55
C ILE A 4 6.62 -4.62 1.09
N PHE A 5 6.26 -5.52 0.19
CA PHE A 5 5.59 -6.78 0.47
C PHE A 5 6.62 -7.89 0.33
N GLU A 6 6.90 -8.61 1.41
CA GLU A 6 7.84 -9.72 1.41
C GLU A 6 7.14 -10.98 1.89
N LYS A 7 7.21 -12.05 1.10
CA LYS A 7 6.77 -13.37 1.55
C LYS A 7 7.91 -14.05 2.29
N ASN A 8 7.70 -14.33 3.58
CA ASN A 8 8.71 -14.96 4.41
C ASN A 8 8.79 -16.49 4.17
N GLU A 9 9.77 -17.15 4.79
CA GLU A 9 9.97 -18.61 4.65
C GLU A 9 8.79 -19.47 5.13
N LYS A 10 7.88 -18.91 5.93
CA LYS A 10 6.66 -19.59 6.40
C LYS A 10 5.49 -19.43 5.42
N GLY A 11 5.66 -18.61 4.39
CA GLY A 11 4.64 -18.28 3.41
C GLY A 11 3.74 -17.12 3.83
N ASP A 12 4.02 -16.43 4.94
CA ASP A 12 3.28 -15.25 5.36
C ASP A 12 3.80 -14.01 4.62
N ILE A 13 2.89 -13.11 4.22
CA ILE A 13 3.26 -11.83 3.59
C ILE A 13 3.41 -10.77 4.69
N GLU A 14 4.64 -10.30 4.88
CA GLU A 14 4.97 -9.18 5.74
C GLU A 14 4.97 -7.89 4.92
N VAL A 15 4.51 -6.81 5.54
CA VAL A 15 4.41 -5.49 4.89
C VAL A 15 5.20 -4.47 5.68
N GLN A 16 5.98 -3.68 4.95
CA GLN A 16 6.75 -2.57 5.49
C GLN A 16 6.47 -1.28 4.72
N ILE A 17 6.63 -0.16 5.40
CA ILE A 17 6.47 1.18 4.84
C ILE A 17 7.85 1.82 4.80
N GLN A 18 8.30 2.23 3.63
CA GLN A 18 9.47 3.07 3.48
C GLN A 18 9.05 4.55 3.56
N LYS A 19 9.55 5.24 4.60
CA LYS A 19 9.33 6.67 4.85
C LYS A 19 10.67 7.39 4.87
N GLY A 20 11.00 8.06 3.76
CA GLY A 20 12.33 8.62 3.55
C GLY A 20 13.39 7.50 3.50
N THR A 21 14.34 7.52 4.44
CA THR A 21 15.39 6.50 4.56
C THR A 21 15.06 5.38 5.56
N ASN A 22 13.92 5.45 6.24
CA ASN A 22 13.55 4.49 7.27
C ASN A 22 12.53 3.48 6.74
N LEU A 23 12.74 2.23 7.13
CA LEU A 23 11.79 1.12 7.01
C LEU A 23 11.06 0.96 8.35
N ILE A 24 9.74 1.05 8.32
CA ILE A 24 8.89 0.85 9.50
C ILE A 24 7.89 -0.27 9.26
N SER A 25 7.50 -0.95 10.33
CA SER A 25 6.42 -1.94 10.26
C SER A 25 5.14 -1.31 9.73
N PHE A 26 4.40 -2.06 8.92
CA PHE A 26 3.15 -1.59 8.38
C PHE A 26 2.16 -1.20 9.49
N ASN A 27 1.55 -0.04 9.30
CA ASN A 27 0.45 0.46 10.12
C ASN A 27 -0.60 1.06 9.19
N TYR A 28 -1.80 0.49 9.21
CA TYR A 28 -2.91 0.93 8.37
C TYR A 28 -3.27 2.41 8.60
N VAL A 29 -3.15 2.93 9.82
CA VAL A 29 -3.38 4.36 10.12
C VAL A 29 -2.35 5.23 9.41
N GLU A 30 -1.08 4.81 9.41
CA GLU A 30 0.00 5.55 8.75
C GLU A 30 -0.13 5.48 7.23
N MET A 31 -0.55 4.33 6.69
CA MET A 31 -0.87 4.17 5.26
C MET A 31 -2.01 5.09 4.85
N LEU A 32 -3.11 5.11 5.61
CA LEU A 32 -4.25 5.99 5.32
C LEU A 32 -3.89 7.47 5.39
N LYS A 33 -3.10 7.89 6.39
CA LYS A 33 -2.60 9.28 6.48
C LYS A 33 -1.81 9.66 5.23
N GLN A 34 -0.89 8.80 4.80
CA GLN A 34 -0.08 9.08 3.62
C GLN A 34 -0.91 9.09 2.34
N LEU A 35 -1.91 8.22 2.20
CA LEU A 35 -2.85 8.25 1.07
C LEU A 35 -3.69 9.53 1.01
N LEU A 36 -4.05 10.09 2.16
CA LEU A 36 -4.77 11.35 2.23
C LEU A 36 -3.87 12.53 1.83
N ASP A 37 -2.57 12.47 2.14
CA ASP A 37 -1.58 13.50 1.81
C ASP A 37 -1.10 13.40 0.35
N ASP A 38 -0.89 12.18 -0.16
CA ASP A 38 -0.46 11.86 -1.53
C ASP A 38 -1.01 10.48 -1.94
N ASN A 39 -1.95 10.49 -2.89
CA ASN A 39 -2.76 9.34 -3.26
C ASN A 39 -2.06 8.36 -4.23
N THR A 40 -0.73 8.44 -4.34
CA THR A 40 0.07 7.56 -5.21
C THR A 40 0.73 6.43 -4.39
N ILE A 41 -0.04 5.37 -4.10
CA ILE A 41 0.52 4.13 -3.52
C ILE A 41 0.90 3.10 -4.58
N ALA A 42 0.15 3.01 -5.68
CA ALA A 42 0.23 1.86 -6.58
C ALA A 42 1.53 1.79 -7.41
N GLU A 43 2.19 2.92 -7.67
CA GLU A 43 3.36 2.96 -8.56
C GLU A 43 4.69 2.65 -7.85
N ASP A 44 4.76 2.77 -6.53
CA ASP A 44 6.00 2.65 -5.74
C ASP A 44 6.08 1.38 -4.87
N CYS A 45 5.23 0.38 -5.13
CA CYS A 45 5.26 -0.87 -4.37
C CYS A 45 6.39 -1.82 -4.83
N GLU A 46 7.05 -2.47 -3.89
CA GLU A 46 8.03 -3.53 -4.12
C GLU A 46 7.48 -4.86 -3.59
N PHE A 47 7.69 -5.92 -4.37
CA PHE A 47 7.18 -7.25 -4.09
C PHE A 47 8.35 -8.23 -4.15
N GLU A 48 8.64 -8.88 -3.02
CA GLU A 48 9.78 -9.78 -2.85
C GLU A 48 9.31 -11.19 -2.49
N ASN A 49 9.71 -12.19 -3.28
CA ASN A 49 9.33 -13.60 -3.10
C ASN A 49 7.83 -13.90 -3.27
N LEU A 50 7.07 -13.02 -3.92
CA LEU A 50 5.67 -13.26 -4.29
C LEU A 50 5.55 -13.77 -5.72
N ASP A 51 4.55 -14.61 -5.97
CA ASP A 51 4.18 -15.01 -7.33
C ASP A 51 3.25 -13.99 -8.02
N GLU A 52 3.00 -14.20 -9.32
CA GLU A 52 2.19 -13.27 -10.13
C GLU A 52 0.74 -13.16 -9.65
N GLU A 53 0.18 -14.24 -9.10
CA GLU A 53 -1.19 -14.25 -8.59
C GLU A 53 -1.28 -13.42 -7.30
N GLU A 54 -0.36 -13.64 -6.37
CA GLU A 54 -0.24 -12.88 -5.12
C GLU A 54 -0.04 -11.38 -5.39
N ILE A 55 0.86 -11.04 -6.31
CA ILE A 55 1.10 -9.65 -6.71
C ILE A 55 -0.16 -9.03 -7.31
N SER A 56 -0.88 -9.76 -8.16
CA SER A 56 -2.12 -9.29 -8.78
C SER A 56 -3.20 -8.98 -7.74
N VAL A 57 -3.39 -9.88 -6.76
CA VAL A 57 -4.34 -9.68 -5.66
C VAL A 57 -4.00 -8.44 -4.85
N LEU A 58 -2.73 -8.26 -4.49
CA LEU A 58 -2.28 -7.09 -3.71
C LEU A 58 -2.49 -5.78 -4.48
N LYS A 59 -2.15 -5.75 -5.77
CA LYS A 59 -2.38 -4.56 -6.61
C LYS A 59 -3.86 -4.21 -6.71
N ASN A 60 -4.74 -5.20 -6.86
CA ASN A 60 -6.19 -4.97 -6.87
C ASN A 60 -6.67 -4.39 -5.54
N MET A 61 -6.22 -4.93 -4.41
CA MET A 61 -6.53 -4.41 -3.08
C MET A 61 -6.09 -2.94 -2.91
N LEU A 62 -4.86 -2.61 -3.32
CA LEU A 62 -4.35 -1.24 -3.23
C LEU A 62 -5.12 -0.25 -4.13
N ASN A 63 -5.53 -0.70 -5.32
CA ASN A 63 -6.38 0.08 -6.22
C ASN A 63 -7.76 0.34 -5.62
N ASP A 64 -8.37 -0.67 -4.99
CA ASP A 64 -9.66 -0.52 -4.32
C ASP A 64 -9.59 0.50 -3.17
N ILE A 65 -8.52 0.44 -2.36
CA ILE A 65 -8.29 1.39 -1.27
C ILE A 65 -8.11 2.81 -1.82
N THR A 66 -7.25 2.97 -2.83
CA THR A 66 -7.00 4.26 -3.51
C THR A 66 -8.30 4.84 -4.05
N LYS A 67 -9.14 4.01 -4.67
CA LYS A 67 -10.43 4.43 -5.21
C LYS A 67 -11.39 4.89 -4.12
N VAL A 68 -11.54 4.12 -3.04
CA VAL A 68 -12.40 4.48 -1.91
C VAL A 68 -11.98 5.82 -1.27
N ILE A 69 -10.68 6.05 -1.14
CA ILE A 69 -10.16 7.31 -0.58
C ILE A 69 -10.42 8.47 -1.54
N SER A 70 -10.21 8.27 -2.84
CA SER A 70 -10.50 9.27 -3.87
C SER A 70 -11.99 9.65 -3.90
N ASP A 71 -12.87 8.65 -3.86
CA ASP A 71 -14.33 8.83 -3.82
C ASP A 71 -14.75 9.56 -2.53
N GLY A 72 -14.10 9.26 -1.40
CA GLY A 72 -14.32 9.95 -0.13
C GLY A 72 -13.90 11.43 -0.16
N GLN A 73 -12.78 11.75 -0.82
CA GLN A 73 -12.31 13.13 -1.01
C GLN A 73 -13.19 13.93 -1.99
N GLY A 74 -13.86 13.28 -2.93
CA GLY A 74 -14.78 13.89 -3.90
C GLY A 74 -16.11 14.41 -3.32
N THR A 75 -16.34 14.28 -2.01
CA THR A 75 -17.58 14.76 -1.35
C THR A 75 -17.41 16.05 -0.53
N GLN A 76 -16.25 16.72 -0.61
CA GLN A 76 -16.09 18.10 -0.16
C GLN A 76 -16.00 19.05 -1.35
N SER A 77 -17.12 19.22 -2.04
CA SER A 77 -17.38 20.42 -2.84
C SER A 77 -18.66 21.03 -2.28
N GLU A 78 -18.50 21.84 -1.23
CA GLU A 78 -19.53 22.81 -0.80
C GLU A 78 -19.59 23.98 -1.79
#